data_AF-A0A7J9HZA2-F1
#
_entry.id   AF-A0A7J9HZA2-F1
#
_cell.length_a   1.000
_cell.length_b   1.000
_cell.length_c   1.000
_cell.angle_alpha   90.00
_cell.angle_beta   90.00
_cell.angle_gamma   90.00
#
_symmetry.space_group_name_H-M   'P 1'
#
loop_
_entity.id
_entity.type
_entity.pdbx_description
1 polymer ?
#
loop_
_entity_poly.entity_id
_entity_poly.type
_entity_poly.pdbx_seq_one_letter_code
_entity_poly.pdbx_strand_id
1 'polypeptide(L)'
;MFENLIYFVPGAIKRLPPWFAMIYCYFGYIGIVKNKDWSHYIRFHLMMGMLLETALQLIWYTSNFLPLIHYNGCFGMHYWAGIGFGYILVLFECVRCALGGRYAHIPFISDAAYIHTVFNVGGFQRPF
;
A
#
# COMPACT_ATOMS: atom_id res chain seq x y z
N MET A 1 2.44 -28.95 -4.06
CA MET A 1 3.26 -27.74 -4.39
C MET A 1 2.66 -26.46 -3.81
N PHE A 2 1.36 -26.19 -4.00
CA PHE A 2 0.68 -24.99 -3.44
C PHE A 2 0.68 -24.91 -1.91
N GLU A 3 0.54 -26.03 -1.21
CA GLU A 3 0.49 -26.08 0.25
C GLU A 3 1.77 -25.52 0.91
N ASN A 4 2.94 -25.86 0.36
CA ASN A 4 4.22 -25.31 0.82
C ASN A 4 4.30 -23.79 0.60
N LEU A 5 3.73 -23.27 -0.49
CA LEU A 5 3.75 -21.84 -0.79
C LEU A 5 2.86 -21.04 0.18
N ILE A 6 1.71 -21.61 0.56
CA ILE A 6 0.74 -21.02 1.50
C ILE A 6 1.36 -20.89 2.90
N TYR A 7 2.25 -21.79 3.32
CA TYR A 7 2.97 -21.67 4.59
C TYR A 7 4.25 -20.86 4.48
N PHE A 8 4.95 -20.94 3.35
CA PHE A 8 6.25 -20.29 3.16
C PHE A 8 6.13 -18.77 3.05
N VAL A 9 5.17 -18.26 2.27
CA VAL A 9 5.04 -16.82 2.02
C VAL A 9 4.68 -16.05 3.30
N PRO A 10 3.65 -16.44 4.09
CA PRO A 10 3.36 -15.78 5.36
C PRO A 10 4.47 -15.99 6.39
N GLY A 11 5.12 -17.15 6.39
CA GLY A 11 6.24 -17.45 7.30
C GLY A 11 7.47 -16.59 7.04
N ALA A 12 7.80 -16.32 5.77
CA ALA A 12 8.91 -15.44 5.39
C ALA A 12 8.60 -13.97 5.73
N ILE A 13 7.38 -13.50 5.46
CA ILE A 13 6.96 -12.13 5.77
C ILE A 13 6.95 -11.89 7.29
N LYS A 14 6.49 -12.86 8.09
CA LYS A 14 6.52 -12.79 9.57
C LYS A 14 7.92 -12.68 10.17
N ARG A 15 8.96 -13.07 9.42
CA ARG A 15 10.36 -12.95 9.85
C ARG A 15 10.97 -11.59 9.56
N LEU A 16 10.34 -10.78 8.70
CA LEU A 16 10.83 -9.45 8.39
C LEU A 16 10.50 -8.51 9.55
N PRO A 17 11.44 -7.64 9.96
CA PRO A 17 11.16 -6.64 10.96
C PRO A 17 10.03 -5.70 10.51
N PRO A 18 9.13 -5.24 11.39
CA PRO A 18 8.05 -4.33 11.02
C PRO A 18 8.53 -3.02 10.38
N TRP A 19 9.74 -2.57 10.70
CA TRP A 19 10.34 -1.37 10.10
C TRP A 19 10.83 -1.57 8.66
N PHE A 20 10.96 -2.82 8.18
CA PHE A 20 11.48 -3.13 6.85
C PHE A 20 10.60 -2.49 5.76
N ALA A 21 9.28 -2.60 5.90
CA ALA A 21 8.35 -2.00 4.97
C ALA A 21 8.49 -0.47 4.92
N MET A 22 8.71 0.19 6.07
CA MET A 22 8.95 1.64 6.12
C MET A 22 10.23 2.03 5.37
N ILE A 23 11.33 1.28 5.54
CA ILE A 23 12.59 1.53 4.84
C ILE A 23 12.44 1.32 3.33
N TYR A 24 11.74 0.25 2.92
CA TYR A 24 11.44 0.00 1.52
C TYR A 24 10.66 1.15 0.88
N CYS A 25 9.60 1.62 1.54
CA CYS A 25 8.84 2.79 1.09
C CYS A 25 9.70 4.06 1.04
N TYR A 26 10.58 4.27 2.01
CA TYR A 26 11.46 5.43 2.05
C TYR A 26 12.43 5.47 0.85
N PHE A 27 13.08 4.35 0.55
CA PHE A 27 13.97 4.26 -0.61
C PHE A 27 13.21 4.40 -1.94
N GLY A 28 12.03 3.76 -2.07
CA GLY A 28 11.17 3.92 -3.24
C GLY A 28 10.78 5.39 -3.46
N TYR A 29 10.44 6.10 -2.39
CA TYR A 29 10.08 7.50 -2.45
C TYR A 29 11.25 8.39 -2.92
N ILE A 30 12.44 8.25 -2.32
CA ILE A 30 13.60 9.07 -2.70
C ILE A 30 14.10 8.72 -4.10
N GLY A 31 14.21 7.43 -4.42
CA GLY A 31 14.81 6.96 -5.67
C GLY A 31 13.92 7.14 -6.90
N ILE A 32 12.61 6.95 -6.74
CA ILE A 32 11.66 6.94 -7.86
C ILE A 32 10.73 8.13 -7.79
N VAL A 33 9.97 8.31 -6.70
CA VAL A 33 8.91 9.35 -6.65
C VAL A 33 9.47 10.76 -6.75
N LYS A 34 10.60 11.04 -6.10
CA LYS A 34 11.26 12.36 -6.18
C LYS A 34 12.06 12.58 -7.46
N ASN A 35 12.43 11.50 -8.15
CA ASN A 35 13.26 11.60 -9.35
C ASN A 35 12.39 12.01 -10.55
N LYS A 36 12.76 13.13 -11.19
CA LYS A 36 12.05 13.71 -12.35
C LYS A 36 12.29 12.97 -13.66
N ASP A 37 13.35 12.18 -13.74
CA ASP A 37 13.69 11.41 -14.93
C ASP A 37 12.70 10.26 -15.16
N TRP A 38 12.02 9.82 -14.10
CA TRP A 38 10.97 8.80 -14.19
C TRP A 38 9.65 9.40 -14.67
N SER A 39 8.97 8.66 -15.54
CA SER A 39 7.61 9.01 -15.98
C SER A 39 6.67 9.21 -14.79
N HIS A 40 5.83 10.25 -14.86
CA HIS A 40 4.78 10.51 -13.88
C HIS A 40 3.94 9.26 -13.60
N TYR A 41 3.70 8.46 -14.63
CA TYR A 41 2.96 7.22 -14.54
C TYR A 41 3.55 6.22 -13.52
N ILE A 42 4.86 6.01 -13.57
CA ILE A 42 5.59 5.10 -12.65
C ILE A 42 5.59 5.69 -11.25
N ARG A 43 5.87 6.99 -11.14
CA ARG A 43 5.89 7.72 -9.88
C ARG A 43 4.55 7.63 -9.16
N PHE A 44 3.44 7.80 -9.89
CA PHE A 44 2.10 7.71 -9.34
C PHE A 44 1.77 6.31 -8.83
N HIS A 45 2.00 5.27 -9.63
CA HIS A 45 1.67 3.90 -9.22
C HIS A 45 2.53 3.43 -8.04
N LEU A 46 3.80 3.84 -8.00
CA LEU A 46 4.65 3.59 -6.85
C LEU A 46 4.13 4.32 -5.60
N MET A 47 3.74 5.59 -5.73
CA MET A 47 3.18 6.37 -4.62
C MET A 47 1.88 5.76 -4.10
N MET A 48 0.99 5.33 -4.99
CA MET A 48 -0.23 4.59 -4.64
C MET A 48 0.08 3.33 -3.81
N GLY A 49 1.06 2.53 -4.24
CA GLY A 49 1.47 1.33 -3.51
C GLY A 49 2.03 1.66 -2.12
N MET A 50 2.86 2.69 -2.00
CA MET A 50 3.43 3.10 -0.70
C MET A 50 2.35 3.64 0.26
N LEU A 51 1.37 4.38 -0.24
CA LEU A 51 0.25 4.87 0.56
C LEU A 51 -0.65 3.73 1.02
N LEU A 52 -0.92 2.73 0.16
CA LEU A 52 -1.68 1.53 0.52
C LEU A 52 -0.98 0.70 1.60
N GLU A 53 0.34 0.52 1.49
CA GLU A 53 1.15 -0.15 2.50
C GLU A 53 1.10 0.60 3.85
N THR A 54 1.23 1.93 3.81
CA THR A 54 1.14 2.78 5.01
C THR A 54 -0.27 2.71 5.64
N ALA A 55 -1.32 2.69 4.82
CA ALA A 55 -2.69 2.55 5.29
C ALA A 55 -2.91 1.18 5.96
N LEU A 56 -2.35 0.10 5.40
CA LEU A 56 -2.43 -1.24 6.01
C LEU A 56 -1.69 -1.28 7.36
N GLN A 57 -0.52 -0.66 7.46
CA GLN A 57 0.20 -0.54 8.73
C GLN A 57 -0.59 0.28 9.76
N LEU A 58 -1.23 1.38 9.35
CA LEU A 58 -2.11 2.16 10.22
C LEU A 58 -3.30 1.33 10.70
N ILE A 59 -3.94 0.56 9.83
CA ILE A 59 -5.02 -0.37 10.22
C ILE A 59 -4.48 -1.39 11.22
N TRP A 60 -3.28 -1.92 11.00
CA TRP A 60 -2.65 -2.86 11.92
C TRP A 60 -2.43 -2.25 13.30
N TYR A 61 -1.78 -1.10 13.39
CA TYR A 61 -1.52 -0.43 14.66
C TYR A 61 -2.81 0.02 15.36
N THR A 62 -3.78 0.57 14.62
CA THR A 62 -5.05 1.02 15.21
C THR A 62 -5.91 -0.16 15.69
N SER A 63 -5.85 -1.31 15.00
CA SER A 63 -6.53 -2.53 15.43
C SER A 63 -6.03 -3.04 16.78
N ASN A 64 -4.76 -2.79 17.13
CA ASN A 64 -4.20 -3.15 18.45
C ASN A 64 -4.90 -2.45 19.63
N PHE A 65 -5.59 -1.34 19.39
CA PHE A 65 -6.38 -0.64 20.41
C PHE A 65 -7.79 -1.23 20.60
N LEU A 66 -8.21 -2.17 19.75
CA LEU A 66 -9.53 -2.80 19.84
C LEU A 66 -9.42 -4.14 20.59
N PRO A 67 -9.87 -4.22 21.86
CA PRO A 67 -9.71 -5.42 22.67
C PRO A 67 -10.49 -6.61 22.12
N LEU A 68 -11.59 -6.37 21.39
CA LEU A 68 -12.41 -7.42 20.76
C LEU A 68 -11.67 -8.18 19.64
N ILE A 69 -10.65 -7.57 19.02
CA ILE A 69 -9.83 -8.21 17.98
C ILE A 69 -8.75 -9.11 18.62
N HIS A 70 -8.34 -8.78 19.85
CA HIS A 70 -7.27 -9.45 20.59
C HIS A 70 -7.76 -10.57 21.50
N TYR A 71 -9.04 -10.52 21.88
CA TYR A 71 -9.65 -11.57 22.69
C TYR A 71 -9.83 -12.83 21.83
N ASN A 72 -8.99 -13.83 22.13
CA ASN A 72 -8.83 -15.09 21.41
C ASN A 72 -10.18 -15.71 20.99
N GLY A 73 -10.60 -15.49 19.74
CA GLY A 73 -11.92 -15.86 19.26
C GLY A 73 -12.14 -15.69 17.75
N CYS A 74 -13.23 -16.26 17.26
CA CYS A 74 -13.64 -16.30 15.85
C CYS A 74 -13.71 -14.88 15.21
N PHE A 75 -14.03 -13.86 16.01
CA PHE A 75 -14.22 -12.49 15.52
C PHE A 75 -12.93 -11.86 14.96
N GLY A 76 -11.80 -12.02 15.64
CA GLY A 76 -10.51 -11.51 15.15
C GLY A 76 -10.12 -12.16 13.82
N MET A 77 -10.38 -13.46 13.67
CA MET A 77 -10.12 -14.18 12.42
C MET A 77 -10.97 -13.64 11.26
N HIS A 78 -12.28 -13.45 11.47
CA HIS A 78 -13.17 -12.88 10.46
C HIS A 78 -12.82 -11.42 10.12
N TYR A 79 -12.44 -10.62 11.12
CA TYR A 79 -11.98 -9.25 10.93
C TYR A 79 -10.75 -9.20 10.02
N TRP A 80 -9.69 -9.94 10.35
CA TRP A 80 -8.46 -9.96 9.57
C TRP A 80 -8.67 -10.56 8.17
N ALA A 81 -9.54 -11.57 8.04
CA ALA A 81 -9.93 -12.11 6.74
C ALA A 81 -10.65 -11.06 5.88
N GLY A 82 -11.58 -10.30 6.47
CA GLY A 82 -12.29 -9.22 5.77
C GLY A 82 -11.36 -8.09 5.33
N ILE A 83 -10.48 -7.63 6.21
CA ILE A 83 -9.46 -6.61 5.90
C ILE A 83 -8.52 -7.10 4.80
N GLY A 84 -8.00 -8.33 4.91
CA GLY A 84 -7.10 -8.92 3.93
C GLY A 84 -7.76 -9.09 2.56
N PHE A 85 -9.01 -9.58 2.51
CA PHE A 85 -9.76 -9.72 1.27
C PHE A 85 -10.03 -8.37 0.62
N GLY A 86 -10.47 -7.36 1.39
CA GLY A 86 -10.66 -6.01 0.90
C GLY A 86 -9.37 -5.40 0.32
N TYR A 87 -8.25 -5.59 1.01
CA TYR A 87 -6.94 -5.12 0.55
C TYR A 87 -6.52 -5.79 -0.78
N ILE A 88 -6.75 -7.09 -0.94
CA ILE A 88 -6.46 -7.81 -2.19
C ILE A 88 -7.30 -7.26 -3.35
N LEU A 89 -8.60 -7.00 -3.15
CA LEU A 89 -9.45 -6.42 -4.19
C LEU A 89 -8.97 -5.03 -4.62
N VAL A 90 -8.56 -4.21 -3.65
CA VAL A 90 -8.00 -2.89 -3.91
C VAL A 90 -6.69 -2.99 -4.71
N LEU A 91 -5.78 -3.89 -4.30
CA LEU A 91 -4.54 -4.14 -5.04
C LEU A 91 -4.81 -4.64 -6.46
N PHE A 92 -5.78 -5.54 -6.63
CA PHE A 92 -6.15 -6.07 -7.93
C PHE A 92 -6.65 -4.96 -8.86
N GLU A 93 -7.44 -4.02 -8.35
CA GLU A 93 -7.87 -2.85 -9.10
C GLU A 93 -6.69 -1.94 -9.46
N CYS A 94 -5.76 -1.69 -8.54
CA CYS A 94 -4.54 -0.93 -8.83
C CYS A 94 -3.71 -1.59 -9.93
N VAL A 95 -3.52 -2.91 -9.87
CA VAL A 95 -2.78 -3.67 -10.89
C VAL A 95 -3.52 -3.66 -12.22
N ARG A 96 -4.85 -3.82 -12.22
CA ARG A 96 -5.68 -3.75 -13.43
C ARG A 96 -5.56 -2.39 -14.11
N CYS A 97 -5.64 -1.30 -13.35
CA CYS A 97 -5.44 0.04 -13.86
C CYS A 97 -4.02 0.21 -14.39
N ALA A 98 -3.01 -0.29 -13.68
CA ALA A 98 -1.62 -0.21 -14.10
C ALA A 98 -1.41 -0.93 -15.45
N LEU A 99 -1.83 -2.18 -15.56
CA LEU A 99 -1.70 -2.94 -16.82
C LEU A 99 -2.51 -2.31 -17.97
N GLY A 100 -3.62 -1.66 -17.66
CA GLY A 100 -4.45 -0.92 -18.63
C GLY A 100 -3.95 0.49 -18.97
N GLY A 101 -2.80 0.92 -18.44
CA GLY A 101 -2.28 2.28 -18.66
C GLY A 101 -3.14 3.40 -18.06
N ARG A 102 -4.01 3.05 -17.11
CA ARG A 102 -4.96 3.95 -16.44
C ARG A 102 -4.48 4.24 -15.01
N TYR A 103 -4.98 5.32 -14.43
CA TYR A 103 -4.73 5.66 -13.03
C TYR A 103 -5.84 5.09 -12.15
N ALA A 104 -5.49 4.35 -11.11
CA ALA A 104 -6.45 3.83 -10.15
C ALA A 104 -7.05 4.98 -9.33
N HIS A 105 -8.37 4.96 -9.14
CA HIS A 105 -9.11 5.97 -8.37
C HIS A 105 -9.66 5.37 -7.08
N ILE A 106 -8.90 5.51 -6.00
CA ILE A 106 -9.28 5.14 -4.65
C ILE A 106 -9.42 6.45 -3.85
N PRO A 107 -10.59 6.73 -3.25
CA PRO A 107 -10.80 7.98 -2.52
C PRO A 107 -9.74 8.17 -1.44
N PHE A 108 -9.31 9.42 -1.23
CA PHE A 108 -8.22 9.84 -0.33
C PHE A 108 -6.80 9.39 -0.74
N ILE A 109 -6.62 8.15 -1.16
CA ILE A 109 -5.30 7.60 -1.51
C ILE A 109 -4.82 8.17 -2.86
N SER A 110 -5.69 8.18 -3.87
CA SER A 110 -5.33 8.73 -5.19
C SER A 110 -5.04 10.22 -5.13
N ASP A 111 -5.82 10.98 -4.37
CA ASP A 111 -5.61 12.43 -4.20
C ASP A 111 -4.26 12.70 -3.51
N ALA A 112 -3.95 11.95 -2.44
CA ALA A 112 -2.65 12.01 -1.80
C ALA A 112 -1.52 11.63 -2.77
N ALA A 113 -1.69 10.57 -3.57
CA ALA A 113 -0.69 10.17 -4.56
C ALA A 113 -0.41 11.29 -5.57
N TYR A 114 -1.46 11.92 -6.12
CA TYR A 114 -1.32 13.07 -7.00
C TYR A 114 -0.59 14.22 -6.31
N ILE A 115 -0.87 14.50 -5.04
CA ILE A 115 -0.19 15.57 -4.31
C ILE A 115 1.30 15.30 -4.21
N HIS A 116 1.68 14.06 -3.88
CA HIS A 116 3.08 13.67 -3.74
C HIS A 116 3.82 13.60 -5.07
N THR A 117 3.17 13.27 -6.18
CA THR A 117 3.83 13.15 -7.50
C THR A 117 3.82 14.44 -8.31
N VAL A 118 2.74 15.21 -8.25
CA VAL A 118 2.56 16.45 -9.01
C VAL A 118 3.07 17.66 -8.22
N PHE A 119 2.57 17.89 -7.00
CA PHE A 119 2.83 19.13 -6.27
C PHE A 119 4.19 19.16 -5.56
N ASN A 120 4.73 18.02 -5.12
CA ASN A 120 5.98 18.01 -4.35
C ASN A 120 7.26 18.08 -5.21
N VAL A 121 7.15 17.89 -6.53
CA VAL A 121 8.30 17.81 -7.44
C VAL A 121 8.28 18.95 -8.48
N GLY A 122 7.11 19.47 -8.82
CA GLY A 122 6.95 20.72 -9.55
C GLY A 122 6.41 21.79 -8.60
N GLY A 123 7.29 22.60 -8.01
CA GLY A 123 6.86 23.75 -7.22
C GLY A 123 5.80 24.55 -7.97
N PHE A 124 4.60 24.64 -7.39
CA PHE A 124 3.46 25.44 -7.82
C PHE A 124 3.29 25.63 -9.35
N GLN A 125 3.47 24.59 -10.17
CA GLN A 125 3.04 24.67 -11.57
C GLN A 125 1.60 24.17 -11.64
N ARG A 126 0.68 25.11 -11.40
CA ARG A 126 -0.72 24.95 -11.79
C ARG A 126 -0.79 24.62 -13.28
N PRO A 127 -1.43 23.53 -13.71
CA PRO A 127 -2.18 23.58 -14.94
C PRO A 127 -3.56 24.14 -14.56
N PHE A 128 -3.91 25.28 -15.15
CA PHE A 128 -5.26 25.85 -15.28
C PHE A 128 -6.40 25.10 -14.57
#